data_AF-A0A091KID1-F1
#
_entry.id   AF-A0A091KID1-F1
#
_cell.length_a   1.000
_cell.length_b   1.000
_cell.length_c   1.000
_cell.angle_alpha   90.00
_cell.angle_beta   90.00
_cell.angle_gamma   90.00
#
_symmetry.space_group_name_H-M   'P 1'
#
loop_
_entity.id
_entity.type
_entity.pdbx_description
1 polymer ?
#
loop_
_entity_poly.entity_id
_entity_poly.type
_entity_poly.pdbx_seq_one_letter_code
_entity_poly.pdbx_strand_id
1 'polypeptide(L)'
;VHQTLSLDLTEVLNAVIFRKKKPILLLVSIMQFLRAVLRQNFSSSLLVIVSQNTAQGATQPQSSSLQDAALHPLAMWQVSSLVVSLQNLLVHKDFLLSQAVVACLETLVEYLYVKNQDAALHVASQPWHRFLLFTLLNGGQKPFLQPEVLRLMTLFLRHQSSNIISQKEISQVLQEAAEANLAELPEAVSRALHLFLCQV
;
A
#
# COMPACT_ATOMS: atom_id res chain seq x y z
N VAL A 1 -5.27 -28.71 21.59
CA VAL A 1 -3.95 -28.25 21.12
C VAL A 1 -4.19 -27.21 20.03
N HIS A 2 -3.97 -25.92 20.30
CA HIS A 2 -4.04 -24.92 19.23
C HIS A 2 -2.73 -24.96 18.46
N GLN A 3 -2.76 -25.37 17.19
CA GLN A 3 -1.60 -25.28 16.31
C GLN A 3 -1.39 -23.81 15.95
N THR A 4 -0.31 -23.23 16.46
CA THR A 4 0.13 -21.88 16.11
C THR A 4 1.21 -21.97 15.03
N LEU A 5 1.02 -21.28 13.91
CA LEU A 5 2.00 -21.11 12.85
C LEU A 5 2.91 -19.94 13.20
N SER A 6 4.21 -20.19 13.35
CA SER A 6 5.21 -19.14 13.49
C SER A 6 5.68 -18.70 12.11
N LEU A 7 5.67 -17.39 11.85
CA LEU A 7 6.13 -16.83 10.60
C LEU A 7 7.13 -15.71 10.87
N ASP A 8 8.26 -15.74 10.15
CA ASP A 8 9.25 -14.69 10.18
C ASP A 8 8.83 -13.52 9.27
N LEU A 9 8.56 -12.38 9.90
CA LEU A 9 8.15 -11.17 9.17
C LEU A 9 9.26 -10.69 8.24
N THR A 10 10.52 -10.82 8.63
CA THR A 10 11.67 -10.38 7.85
C THR A 10 11.77 -11.17 6.55
N GLU A 11 11.51 -12.48 6.56
CA GLU A 11 11.51 -13.29 5.35
C GLU A 11 10.39 -12.89 4.37
N VAL A 12 9.19 -12.62 4.89
CA VAL A 12 8.06 -12.18 4.06
C VAL A 12 8.31 -10.79 3.46
N LEU A 13 8.84 -9.85 4.24
CA LEU A 13 9.20 -8.53 3.73
C LEU A 13 10.33 -8.62 2.71
N ASN A 14 11.39 -9.37 3.00
CA ASN A 14 12.48 -9.63 2.07
C ASN A 14 12.00 -10.29 0.78
N ALA A 15 10.94 -11.10 0.85
CA ALA A 15 10.37 -11.72 -0.31
C ALA A 15 9.77 -10.72 -1.31
N VAL A 16 9.33 -9.56 -0.83
CA VAL A 16 8.81 -8.44 -1.62
C VAL A 16 9.93 -7.48 -1.99
N ILE A 17 10.78 -7.13 -1.02
CA ILE A 17 11.86 -6.14 -1.17
C ILE A 17 12.94 -6.64 -2.12
N PHE A 18 13.45 -7.85 -1.88
CA PHE A 18 14.48 -8.46 -2.69
C PHE A 18 13.84 -9.35 -3.74
N ARG A 19 13.32 -8.70 -4.79
CA ARG A 19 12.72 -9.39 -5.92
C ARG A 19 13.76 -10.21 -6.68
N LYS A 20 13.84 -11.51 -6.37
CA LYS A 20 14.32 -12.53 -7.32
C LYS A 20 13.22 -12.75 -8.40
N LYS A 21 13.53 -13.41 -9.51
CA LYS A 21 12.55 -13.76 -10.58
C LYS A 21 11.42 -14.65 -10.02
N LYS A 22 10.46 -14.05 -9.32
CA LYS A 22 9.33 -14.72 -8.67
C LYS A 22 8.09 -14.65 -9.57
N PRO A 23 7.24 -15.70 -9.57
CA PRO A 23 5.96 -15.67 -10.26
C PRO A 23 5.06 -14.54 -9.74
N ILE A 24 4.31 -13.89 -10.64
CA ILE A 24 3.39 -12.79 -10.30
C ILE A 24 2.35 -13.25 -9.26
N LEU A 25 1.78 -14.44 -9.43
CA LEU A 25 0.80 -14.99 -8.50
C LEU A 25 1.34 -15.17 -7.07
N LEU A 26 2.62 -15.53 -6.92
CA LEU A 26 3.26 -15.62 -5.61
C LEU A 26 3.37 -14.23 -4.97
N LEU A 27 3.76 -13.22 -5.75
CA LEU A 27 3.83 -11.84 -5.26
C LEU A 27 2.44 -11.33 -4.85
N VAL A 28 1.42 -11.54 -5.68
CA VAL A 28 0.03 -11.21 -5.36
C VAL A 28 -0.40 -11.89 -4.07
N SER A 29 -0.07 -13.17 -3.89
CA SER A 29 -0.40 -13.92 -2.66
C SER A 29 0.29 -13.33 -1.42
N ILE A 30 1.58 -12.97 -1.54
CA ILE A 30 2.32 -12.30 -0.46
C ILE A 30 1.71 -10.93 -0.13
N MET A 31 1.29 -10.16 -1.15
CA MET A 31 0.62 -8.87 -0.94
C MET A 31 -0.70 -9.03 -0.20
N GLN A 32 -1.53 -10.02 -0.57
CA GLN A 32 -2.79 -10.27 0.13
C GLN A 32 -2.55 -10.75 1.57
N PHE A 33 -1.51 -11.56 1.80
CA PHE A 33 -1.10 -11.97 3.14
C PHE A 33 -0.67 -10.75 3.99
N LEU A 34 0.24 -9.91 3.48
CA LEU A 34 0.69 -8.70 4.17
C LEU A 34 -0.48 -7.78 4.48
N ARG A 35 -1.38 -7.57 3.52
CA ARG A 35 -2.61 -6.81 3.71
C ARG A 35 -3.47 -7.38 4.85
N ALA A 36 -3.67 -8.70 4.90
CA ALA A 36 -4.45 -9.33 5.96
C ALA A 36 -3.80 -9.12 7.34
N VAL A 37 -2.49 -9.32 7.42
CA VAL A 37 -1.72 -9.17 8.67
C VAL A 37 -1.72 -7.72 9.16
N LEU A 38 -1.54 -6.75 8.26
CA LEU A 38 -1.59 -5.31 8.57
C LEU A 38 -2.96 -4.91 9.11
N ARG A 39 -4.05 -5.38 8.49
CA ARG A 39 -5.43 -5.13 8.96
C ARG A 39 -5.69 -5.67 10.36
N GLN A 40 -5.08 -6.80 10.68
CA GLN A 40 -5.20 -7.44 11.98
C GLN A 40 -4.19 -6.89 13.00
N ASN A 41 -3.44 -5.84 12.66
CA ASN A 41 -2.37 -5.29 13.50
C ASN A 41 -1.41 -6.38 14.02
N PHE A 42 -1.07 -7.34 13.16
CA PHE A 42 -0.19 -8.47 13.50
C PHE A 42 -0.70 -9.34 14.66
N SER A 43 -1.98 -9.24 15.00
CA SER A 43 -2.62 -9.98 16.09
C SER A 43 -3.47 -11.11 15.53
N SER A 44 -3.09 -12.35 15.81
CA SER A 44 -3.83 -13.54 15.38
C SER A 44 -3.69 -14.66 16.40
N SER A 45 -4.77 -15.41 16.61
CA SER A 45 -4.75 -16.62 17.46
C SER A 45 -4.04 -17.80 16.79
N LEU A 46 -3.89 -17.76 15.46
CA LEU A 46 -3.29 -18.84 14.66
C LEU A 46 -1.89 -18.51 14.14
N LEU A 47 -1.57 -17.23 13.95
CA LEU A 47 -0.29 -16.77 13.42
C LEU A 47 0.48 -16.01 14.48
N VAL A 48 1.66 -16.52 14.84
CA VAL A 48 2.63 -15.86 15.69
C VAL A 48 3.68 -15.24 14.79
N ILE A 49 3.79 -13.92 14.82
CA ILE A 49 4.73 -13.19 13.97
C ILE A 49 6.01 -12.96 14.76
N VAL A 50 7.08 -13.56 14.29
CA VAL A 50 8.41 -13.45 14.90
C VAL A 50 9.15 -12.37 14.13
N SER A 51 9.55 -11.30 14.82
CA SER A 51 10.54 -10.37 14.30
C SER A 51 11.91 -10.85 14.77
N GLN A 52 12.75 -11.33 13.85
CA GLN A 52 14.16 -11.55 14.15
C GLN A 52 14.86 -10.19 14.28
N ASN A 53 14.69 -9.53 15.43
CA ASN A 53 15.68 -8.54 15.84
C ASN A 53 16.92 -9.36 16.21
N THR A 54 17.95 -9.31 15.37
CA THR A 54 19.28 -9.85 15.68
C THR A 54 19.77 -9.31 17.02
N ALA A 55 19.55 -10.10 18.08
CA ALA A 55 20.39 -10.27 19.27
C ALA A 55 19.57 -10.94 20.40
N GLN A 56 19.30 -12.23 20.29
CA GLN A 56 19.24 -13.07 21.49
C GLN A 56 20.67 -13.14 22.06
N GLY A 57 20.99 -12.21 22.96
CA GLY A 57 22.26 -12.21 23.70
C GLY A 57 23.09 -10.93 23.61
N ALA A 58 22.56 -9.80 24.10
CA ALA A 58 23.39 -8.74 24.67
C ALA A 58 22.51 -7.83 25.53
N THR A 59 22.87 -7.68 26.79
CA THR A 59 22.41 -6.65 27.72
C THR A 59 22.59 -5.24 27.12
N GLN A 60 21.52 -4.64 26.56
CA GLN A 60 21.13 -3.22 26.69
C GLN A 60 20.09 -2.83 25.62
N PRO A 61 19.09 -1.99 25.96
CA PRO A 61 18.15 -1.46 24.98
C PRO A 61 18.85 -0.34 24.21
N GLN A 62 19.41 -0.65 23.04
CA GLN A 62 19.80 0.39 22.09
C GLN A 62 18.51 1.06 21.58
N SER A 63 18.23 2.22 22.15
CA SER A 63 17.22 3.21 21.81
C SER A 63 16.59 3.03 20.42
N SER A 64 15.59 2.16 20.31
CA SER A 64 14.57 2.34 19.28
C SER A 64 13.95 3.70 19.58
N SER A 65 13.96 4.61 18.61
CA SER A 65 13.22 5.86 18.76
C SER A 65 11.78 5.53 19.23
N LEU A 66 11.17 6.35 20.09
CA LEU A 66 9.79 6.12 20.55
C LEU A 66 8.82 5.92 19.36
N GLN A 67 9.16 6.52 18.21
CA GLN A 67 8.44 6.38 16.94
C GLN A 67 8.56 4.97 16.32
N ASP A 68 9.73 4.31 16.41
CA ASP A 68 9.91 2.93 15.96
C ASP A 68 9.19 1.92 16.88
N ALA A 69 9.12 2.20 18.18
CA ALA A 69 8.42 1.33 19.13
C ALA A 69 6.91 1.26 18.84
N ALA A 70 6.30 2.36 18.38
CA ALA A 70 4.88 2.40 18.03
C ALA A 70 4.52 1.56 16.79
N LEU A 71 5.49 1.32 15.91
CA LEU A 71 5.30 0.58 14.65
C LEU A 71 5.43 -0.94 14.81
N HIS A 72 5.88 -1.41 15.98
CA HIS A 72 6.08 -2.83 16.25
C HIS A 72 4.87 -3.67 15.79
N PRO A 73 5.09 -4.76 15.04
CA PRO A 73 6.38 -5.45 14.80
C PRO A 73 7.21 -4.92 13.62
N LEU A 74 6.78 -3.87 12.92
CA LEU A 74 7.55 -3.26 11.84
C LEU A 74 8.52 -2.19 12.38
N ALA A 75 9.68 -2.07 11.75
CA ALA A 75 10.58 -0.94 11.91
C ALA A 75 10.41 0.09 10.78
N MET A 76 10.71 1.37 11.01
CA MET A 76 10.52 2.42 9.99
C MET A 76 11.32 2.16 8.70
N TRP A 77 12.53 1.57 8.80
CA TRP A 77 13.32 1.21 7.61
C TRP A 77 12.65 0.10 6.77
N GLN A 78 11.94 -0.84 7.42
CA GLN A 78 11.19 -1.89 6.73
C GLN A 78 9.99 -1.30 6.01
N VAL A 79 9.30 -0.34 6.65
CA VAL A 79 8.20 0.41 6.03
C VAL A 79 8.71 1.13 4.78
N SER A 80 9.79 1.90 4.89
CA SER A 80 10.37 2.62 3.75
C SER A 80 10.78 1.67 2.62
N SER A 81 11.46 0.56 2.95
CA SER A 81 11.88 -0.44 1.96
C SER A 81 10.69 -1.12 1.28
N LEU A 82 9.64 -1.43 2.05
CA LEU A 82 8.41 -2.01 1.53
C LEU A 82 7.70 -1.03 0.58
N VAL A 83 7.53 0.24 0.99
CA VAL A 83 6.90 1.27 0.16
C VAL A 83 7.61 1.41 -1.18
N VAL A 84 8.94 1.56 -1.18
CA VAL A 84 9.72 1.64 -2.43
C VAL A 84 9.52 0.40 -3.31
N SER A 85 9.47 -0.78 -2.70
CA SER A 85 9.28 -2.03 -3.42
C SER A 85 7.89 -2.14 -4.03
N LEU A 86 6.84 -1.76 -3.30
CA LEU A 86 5.46 -1.67 -3.79
C LEU A 86 5.38 -0.69 -4.97
N GLN A 87 5.94 0.50 -4.82
CA GLN A 87 6.00 1.52 -5.85
C GLN A 87 6.68 1.00 -7.13
N ASN A 88 7.80 0.29 -7.00
CA ASN A 88 8.49 -0.33 -8.14
C ASN A 88 7.67 -1.45 -8.82
N LEU A 89 6.84 -2.17 -8.06
CA LEU A 89 5.96 -3.19 -8.62
C LEU A 89 4.83 -2.57 -9.47
N LEU A 90 4.31 -1.39 -9.11
CA LEU A 90 3.29 -0.69 -9.92
C LEU A 90 3.77 -0.34 -11.33
N VAL A 91 5.07 -0.09 -11.50
CA VAL A 91 5.67 0.22 -12.81
C VAL A 91 5.55 -0.95 -13.80
N HIS A 92 5.32 -2.18 -13.33
CA HIS A 92 5.21 -3.36 -14.19
C HIS A 92 3.88 -3.45 -14.96
N LYS A 93 2.87 -2.66 -14.57
CA LYS A 93 1.55 -2.56 -15.24
C LYS A 93 0.80 -3.88 -15.45
N ASP A 94 1.12 -4.92 -14.68
CA ASP A 94 0.30 -6.13 -14.62
C ASP A 94 -0.98 -5.82 -13.83
N PHE A 95 -2.14 -6.16 -14.38
CA PHE A 95 -3.44 -5.80 -13.80
C PHE A 95 -3.63 -6.38 -12.39
N LEU A 96 -3.41 -7.68 -12.24
CA LEU A 96 -3.62 -8.37 -10.96
C LEU A 96 -2.61 -7.91 -9.91
N LEU A 97 -1.35 -7.74 -10.31
CA LEU A 97 -0.31 -7.22 -9.45
C LEU A 97 -0.59 -5.79 -9.01
N SER A 98 -1.00 -4.92 -9.92
CA SER A 98 -1.31 -3.51 -9.62
C SER A 98 -2.43 -3.42 -8.58
N GLN A 99 -3.49 -4.21 -8.72
CA GLN A 99 -4.56 -4.28 -7.72
C GLN A 99 -4.07 -4.72 -6.35
N ALA A 100 -3.25 -5.76 -6.30
CA ALA A 100 -2.72 -6.30 -5.05
C ALA A 100 -1.79 -5.29 -4.37
N VAL A 101 -0.95 -4.60 -5.15
CA VAL A 101 0.00 -3.60 -4.67
C VAL A 101 -0.72 -2.34 -4.16
N VAL A 102 -1.68 -1.79 -4.90
CA VAL A 102 -2.48 -0.63 -4.44
C VAL A 102 -3.22 -0.99 -3.16
N ALA A 103 -3.84 -2.18 -3.09
CA ALA A 103 -4.54 -2.64 -1.89
C ALA A 103 -3.59 -2.80 -0.68
N CYS A 104 -2.37 -3.29 -0.91
CA CYS A 104 -1.37 -3.41 0.14
C CYS A 104 -0.88 -2.04 0.61
N LEU A 105 -0.65 -1.10 -0.33
CA LEU A 105 -0.23 0.26 0.00
C LEU A 105 -1.29 1.02 0.80
N GLU A 106 -2.55 0.99 0.39
CA GLU A 106 -3.67 1.57 1.15
C GLU A 106 -3.70 1.04 2.58
N THR A 107 -3.65 -0.28 2.73
CA THR A 107 -3.72 -0.92 4.05
C THR A 107 -2.49 -0.62 4.89
N LEU A 108 -1.31 -0.50 4.28
CA LEU A 108 -0.08 -0.09 4.97
C LEU A 108 -0.23 1.34 5.48
N VAL A 109 -0.69 2.28 4.66
CA VAL A 109 -0.88 3.67 5.08
C VAL A 109 -1.96 3.78 6.16
N GLU A 110 -3.05 3.01 6.07
CA GLU A 110 -4.06 2.93 7.14
C GLU A 110 -3.48 2.39 8.46
N TYR A 111 -2.68 1.33 8.40
CA TYR A 111 -1.96 0.80 9.56
C TYR A 111 -1.03 1.85 10.17
N LEU A 112 -0.23 2.51 9.33
CA LEU A 112 0.66 3.57 9.77
C LEU A 112 -0.14 4.72 10.39
N TYR A 113 -1.26 5.12 9.81
CA TYR A 113 -2.03 6.25 10.33
C TYR A 113 -2.55 6.00 11.74
N VAL A 114 -2.90 4.75 12.06
CA VAL A 114 -3.31 4.33 13.41
C VAL A 114 -2.12 4.27 14.38
N LYS A 115 -0.93 3.88 13.92
CA LYS A 115 0.25 3.64 14.78
C LYS A 115 1.16 4.85 14.93
N ASN A 116 1.39 5.58 13.85
CA ASN A 116 2.29 6.72 13.71
C ASN A 116 1.83 7.59 12.53
N GLN A 117 1.07 8.64 12.82
CA GLN A 117 0.50 9.54 11.81
C GLN A 117 1.57 10.22 10.97
N ASP A 118 2.71 10.60 11.56
CA ASP A 118 3.82 11.24 10.83
C ASP A 118 4.38 10.30 9.77
N ALA A 119 4.56 9.02 10.10
CA ALA A 119 5.00 8.01 9.15
C ALA A 119 3.99 7.82 8.00
N ALA A 120 2.68 7.84 8.31
CA ALA A 120 1.63 7.73 7.31
C ALA A 120 1.61 8.92 6.35
N LEU A 121 1.67 10.15 6.89
CA LEU A 121 1.74 11.37 6.10
C LEU A 121 3.03 11.42 5.26
N HIS A 122 4.16 11.04 5.84
CA HIS A 122 5.43 10.94 5.11
C HIS A 122 5.34 9.97 3.94
N VAL A 123 4.79 8.77 4.14
CA VAL A 123 4.59 7.79 3.06
C VAL A 123 3.61 8.35 2.02
N ALA A 124 2.45 8.85 2.42
CA ALA A 124 1.43 9.35 1.50
C ALA A 124 1.92 10.52 0.64
N SER A 125 2.73 11.41 1.20
CA SER A 125 3.21 12.63 0.55
C SER A 125 4.49 12.47 -0.30
N GLN A 126 4.97 11.24 -0.52
CA GLN A 126 6.17 11.00 -1.32
C GLN A 126 6.03 11.55 -2.76
N PRO A 127 6.96 12.38 -3.25
CA PRO A 127 6.89 12.93 -4.61
C PRO A 127 6.84 11.85 -5.71
N TRP A 128 7.41 10.68 -5.43
CA TRP A 128 7.41 9.54 -6.34
C TRP A 128 5.99 9.07 -6.70
N HIS A 129 5.00 9.27 -5.83
CA HIS A 129 3.60 8.95 -6.12
C HIS A 129 3.04 9.71 -7.32
N ARG A 130 3.47 10.95 -7.54
CA ARG A 130 3.08 11.72 -8.73
C ARG A 130 3.63 11.08 -10.00
N PHE A 131 4.89 10.65 -9.98
CA PHE A 131 5.48 9.91 -11.09
C PHE A 131 4.75 8.59 -11.36
N LEU A 132 4.42 7.83 -10.31
CA LEU A 132 3.68 6.58 -10.46
C LEU A 132 2.31 6.79 -11.09
N LEU A 133 1.57 7.82 -10.66
CA LEU A 133 0.29 8.18 -11.25
C LEU A 133 0.44 8.39 -12.77
N PHE A 134 1.44 9.15 -13.20
CA PHE A 134 1.72 9.33 -14.64
C PHE A 134 2.07 8.03 -15.35
N THR A 135 2.86 7.15 -14.72
CA THR A 135 3.18 5.85 -15.35
C THR A 135 1.93 4.99 -15.55
N LEU A 136 0.98 4.99 -14.60
CA LEU A 136 -0.28 4.25 -14.71
C LEU A 136 -1.22 4.86 -15.74
N LEU A 137 -1.32 6.19 -15.80
CA LEU A 137 -2.18 6.90 -16.74
C LEU A 137 -1.79 6.73 -18.23
N ASN A 138 -0.57 6.25 -18.51
CA ASN A 138 -0.07 6.04 -19.87
C ASN A 138 -0.62 4.78 -20.57
N GLY A 139 -1.93 4.49 -20.48
CA GLY A 139 -2.53 3.34 -21.18
C GLY A 139 -4.06 3.35 -21.23
N GLY A 140 -4.62 3.12 -22.43
CA GLY A 140 -6.05 2.86 -22.64
C GLY A 140 -6.93 4.09 -22.89
N GLN A 141 -8.21 3.84 -23.18
CA GLN A 141 -9.25 4.87 -23.20
C GLN A 141 -9.71 5.13 -21.76
N LYS A 142 -9.86 6.42 -21.39
CA LYS A 142 -10.22 6.87 -20.03
C LYS A 142 -9.27 6.37 -18.94
N PRO A 143 -7.98 6.75 -19.00
CA PRO A 143 -6.97 6.28 -18.05
C PRO A 143 -7.26 6.66 -16.59
N PHE A 144 -8.02 7.72 -16.35
CA PHE A 144 -8.39 8.11 -14.99
C PHE A 144 -9.49 7.24 -14.38
N LEU A 145 -10.29 6.54 -15.21
CA LEU A 145 -11.31 5.59 -14.75
C LEU A 145 -10.78 4.16 -14.54
N GLN A 146 -9.48 4.00 -14.34
CA GLN A 146 -8.91 2.73 -13.88
C GLN A 146 -9.07 2.60 -12.36
N PRO A 147 -9.54 1.45 -11.83
CA PRO A 147 -9.75 1.27 -10.39
C PRO A 147 -8.51 1.57 -9.55
N GLU A 148 -7.32 1.20 -10.04
CA GLU A 148 -6.05 1.36 -9.34
C GLU A 148 -5.64 2.83 -9.28
N VAL A 149 -5.89 3.58 -10.36
CA VAL A 149 -5.64 5.03 -10.45
C VAL A 149 -6.56 5.77 -9.48
N LEU A 150 -7.87 5.53 -9.55
CA LEU A 150 -8.86 6.15 -8.66
C LEU A 150 -8.55 5.88 -7.19
N ARG A 151 -8.17 4.65 -6.86
CA ARG A 151 -7.83 4.23 -5.50
C ARG A 151 -6.56 4.88 -4.98
N LEU A 152 -5.50 4.96 -5.79
CA LEU A 152 -4.30 5.71 -5.43
C LEU A 152 -4.59 7.19 -5.25
N MET A 153 -5.39 7.79 -6.15
CA MET A 153 -5.75 9.18 -6.03
C MET A 153 -6.55 9.45 -4.75
N THR A 154 -7.52 8.58 -4.44
CA THR A 154 -8.30 8.60 -3.20
C THR A 154 -7.39 8.55 -1.96
N LEU A 155 -6.38 7.66 -1.98
CA LEU A 155 -5.43 7.51 -0.87
C LEU A 155 -4.65 8.81 -0.63
N PHE A 156 -4.16 9.47 -1.68
CA PHE A 156 -3.39 10.71 -1.54
C PHE A 156 -4.26 11.90 -1.11
N LEU A 157 -5.51 11.98 -1.59
CA LEU A 157 -6.47 13.00 -1.16
C LEU A 157 -6.82 12.84 0.32
N ARG A 158 -7.10 11.62 0.77
CA ARG A 158 -7.46 11.32 2.18
C ARG A 158 -6.40 11.77 3.18
N HIS A 159 -5.13 11.64 2.81
CA HIS A 159 -3.99 12.02 3.64
C HIS A 159 -3.42 13.41 3.29
N GLN A 160 -4.25 14.29 2.72
CA GLN A 160 -3.97 15.71 2.48
C GLN A 160 -2.67 15.98 1.70
N SER A 161 -2.32 15.09 0.78
CA SER A 161 -1.12 15.25 -0.04
C SER A 161 -1.40 16.15 -1.24
N SER A 162 -1.68 17.44 -0.96
CA SER A 162 -2.00 18.47 -1.96
C SER A 162 -0.90 18.70 -3.00
N ASN A 163 0.33 18.29 -2.70
CA ASN A 163 1.47 18.38 -3.62
C ASN A 163 1.50 17.26 -4.68
N ILE A 164 0.69 16.21 -4.52
CA ILE A 164 0.71 15.05 -5.43
C ILE A 164 -0.36 15.20 -6.52
N ILE A 165 -1.58 15.59 -6.14
CA ILE A 165 -2.74 15.72 -7.03
C ILE A 165 -3.14 17.18 -7.13
N SER A 166 -3.16 17.68 -8.35
CA SER A 166 -3.62 19.02 -8.72
C SER A 166 -5.11 19.03 -9.05
N GLN A 167 -5.72 20.21 -8.96
CA GLN A 167 -7.11 20.44 -9.38
C GLN A 167 -7.35 20.04 -10.84
N LYS A 168 -6.33 20.15 -11.71
CA LYS A 168 -6.44 19.70 -13.11
C LYS A 168 -6.69 18.21 -13.22
N GLU A 169 -5.99 17.39 -12.44
CA GLU A 169 -6.16 15.93 -12.44
C GLU A 169 -7.51 15.53 -11.84
N ILE A 170 -7.99 16.24 -10.82
CA ILE A 170 -9.35 16.03 -10.26
C ILE A 170 -10.41 16.34 -11.33
N SER A 171 -10.32 17.49 -12.00
CA SER A 171 -11.25 17.86 -13.07
C SER A 171 -11.24 16.86 -14.23
N GLN A 172 -10.09 16.25 -14.55
CA GLN A 172 -10.00 15.20 -15.57
C GLN A 172 -10.75 13.94 -15.18
N VAL A 173 -10.66 13.50 -13.91
CA VAL A 173 -11.46 12.37 -13.40
C VAL A 173 -12.96 12.67 -13.53
N LEU A 174 -13.39 13.87 -13.11
CA LEU A 174 -14.80 14.29 -13.18
C LEU A 174 -15.30 14.34 -14.63
N GLN A 175 -14.48 14.85 -15.55
CA GLN A 175 -14.81 14.89 -16.98
C GLN A 175 -14.97 13.48 -17.56
N GLU A 176 -14.00 12.58 -17.31
CA GLU A 176 -14.09 11.21 -17.82
C GLU A 176 -15.29 10.45 -17.25
N ALA A 177 -15.62 10.68 -15.98
CA ALA A 177 -16.79 10.13 -15.31
C ALA A 177 -18.10 10.67 -15.89
N ALA A 178 -18.19 11.97 -16.18
CA ALA A 178 -19.37 12.58 -16.80
C ALA A 178 -19.58 12.09 -18.24
N GLU A 179 -18.50 11.84 -18.98
CA GLU A 179 -18.54 11.25 -20.31
C GLU A 179 -18.76 9.73 -20.29
N ALA A 180 -18.73 9.07 -19.12
CA ALA A 180 -18.92 7.63 -19.00
C ALA A 180 -20.39 7.29 -18.76
N ASN A 181 -20.83 6.18 -19.35
CA ASN A 181 -22.11 5.60 -18.99
C ASN A 181 -21.99 4.91 -17.62
N LEU A 182 -22.34 5.62 -16.55
CA LEU A 182 -22.18 5.15 -15.16
C LEU A 182 -22.89 3.81 -14.90
N ALA A 183 -23.97 3.50 -15.64
CA ALA A 183 -24.71 2.26 -15.51
C ALA A 183 -23.97 1.02 -16.05
N GLU A 184 -23.01 1.22 -16.97
CA GLU A 184 -22.24 0.16 -17.61
C GLU A 184 -20.82 0.01 -17.02
N LEU A 185 -20.46 0.85 -16.04
CA LEU A 185 -19.15 0.77 -15.41
C LEU A 185 -18.98 -0.53 -14.63
N PRO A 186 -17.81 -1.21 -14.76
CA PRO A 186 -17.48 -2.35 -13.91
C PRO A 186 -17.57 -1.97 -12.44
N GLU A 187 -18.06 -2.89 -11.61
CA GLU A 187 -18.30 -2.62 -10.18
C GLU A 187 -17.04 -2.15 -9.43
N ALA A 188 -15.86 -2.65 -9.82
CA ALA A 188 -14.59 -2.20 -9.27
C ALA A 188 -14.30 -0.71 -9.55
N VAL A 189 -14.61 -0.23 -10.77
CA VAL A 189 -14.47 1.18 -11.17
C VAL A 189 -15.50 2.02 -10.44
N SER A 190 -16.77 1.59 -10.42
CA SER A 190 -17.86 2.32 -9.76
C SER A 190 -17.58 2.53 -8.27
N ARG A 191 -17.15 1.48 -7.55
CA ARG A 191 -16.75 1.60 -6.14
C ARG A 191 -15.55 2.53 -5.95
N ALA A 192 -14.52 2.42 -6.79
CA ALA A 192 -13.34 3.27 -6.70
C ALA A 192 -13.68 4.75 -6.97
N LEU A 193 -14.55 5.01 -7.95
CA LEU A 193 -15.01 6.35 -8.29
C LEU A 193 -15.85 6.95 -7.16
N HIS A 194 -16.77 6.17 -6.58
CA HIS A 194 -17.54 6.61 -5.42
C HIS A 194 -16.63 7.01 -4.26
N LEU A 195 -15.64 6.17 -3.92
CA LEU A 195 -14.68 6.48 -2.85
C LEU A 195 -13.85 7.73 -3.15
N PHE A 196 -13.44 7.92 -4.41
CA PHE A 196 -12.73 9.12 -4.86
C PHE A 196 -13.59 10.37 -4.69
N LEU A 197 -14.84 10.35 -5.15
CA LEU A 197 -15.77 11.48 -5.05
C LEU A 197 -16.06 11.85 -3.60
N CYS A 198 -16.05 10.90 -2.66
CA CYS A 198 -16.18 11.21 -1.23
C CYS A 198 -14.99 12.00 -0.65
N GLN A 199 -13.87 12.14 -1.37
CA GLN A 199 -12.70 12.89 -0.91
C GLN A 199 -12.56 14.27 -1.59
N VAL A 200 -13.35 14.56 -2.62
CA VAL A 200 -13.35 15.82 -3.39
C VAL A 200 -14.46 16.73 -2.89
#